data_AF-H8KPU1-F1
#
_entry.id   AF-H8KPU1-F1
#
_cell.length_a   1.000
_cell.length_b   1.000
_cell.length_c   1.000
_cell.angle_alpha   90.00
_cell.angle_beta   90.00
_cell.angle_gamma   90.00
#
_symmetry.space_group_name_H-M   'P 1'
#
loop_
_entity.id
_entity.type
_entity.pdbx_description
1 polymer ?
#
loop_
_entity_poly.entity_id
_entity_poly.type
_entity_poly.pdbx_seq_one_letter_code
_entity_poly.pdbx_strand_id
1 'polypeptide(L)'
;MSVEKQKAESYYVSHPNHSFSVFFINEIGDLFITGDWGDYSYTWRRYGNDFKEFLTGLNEEYFCSKISINYNNQHLKSPSKSKLKSVWQLFALLQEELRKETNL
;
A
#
# COMPACT_ATOMS: atom_id res chain seq x y z
N MET A 1 28.49 8.16 1.70
CA MET A 1 27.08 8.22 1.26
C MET A 1 27.07 8.03 -0.23
N SER A 2 26.34 7.02 -0.73
CA SER A 2 26.04 6.84 -2.15
C SER A 2 24.57 7.14 -2.39
N VAL A 3 24.24 7.56 -3.60
CA VAL A 3 22.86 7.72 -4.07
C VAL A 3 22.65 6.67 -5.15
N GLU A 4 21.61 5.86 -5.00
CA GLU A 4 21.29 4.80 -5.94
C GLU A 4 19.90 5.03 -6.53
N LYS A 5 19.79 4.85 -7.85
CA LYS A 5 18.50 4.91 -8.54
C LYS A 5 17.75 3.62 -8.28
N GLN A 6 16.53 3.73 -7.77
CA GLN A 6 15.61 2.62 -7.56
C GLN A 6 14.44 2.69 -8.53
N LYS A 7 13.90 1.52 -8.88
CA LYS A 7 12.65 1.43 -9.65
C LYS A 7 11.47 1.38 -8.70
N ALA A 8 10.36 1.96 -9.12
CA ALA A 8 9.06 1.80 -8.48
C ALA A 8 8.04 1.43 -9.56
N GLU A 9 7.14 0.52 -9.22
CA GLU A 9 6.01 0.13 -10.03
C GLU A 9 4.76 0.86 -9.52
N SER A 10 3.87 1.26 -10.44
CA SER A 10 2.63 1.95 -10.12
C SER A 10 1.43 1.13 -10.57
N TYR A 11 0.47 0.91 -9.66
CA TYR A 11 -0.75 0.15 -9.90
C TYR A 11 -1.95 1.07 -9.71
N TYR A 12 -2.69 1.31 -10.79
CA TYR A 12 -3.97 2.01 -10.72
C TYR A 12 -5.07 1.00 -10.41
N VAL A 13 -5.73 1.17 -9.26
CA VAL A 13 -6.81 0.29 -8.82
C VAL A 13 -8.08 1.12 -8.68
N SER A 14 -9.12 0.76 -9.45
CA SER A 14 -10.42 1.41 -9.38
C SER A 14 -11.50 0.45 -8.91
N HIS A 15 -12.33 0.90 -7.97
CA HIS A 15 -13.51 0.18 -7.52
C HIS A 15 -14.78 0.98 -7.84
N PRO A 16 -15.82 0.37 -8.46
CA PRO A 16 -17.01 1.09 -8.95
C PRO A 16 -17.75 1.87 -7.86
N ASN A 17 -17.71 1.39 -6.61
CA ASN A 17 -18.43 1.99 -5.48
C ASN A 17 -17.53 2.77 -4.50
N HIS A 18 -16.21 2.72 -4.68
CA HIS A 18 -15.26 3.21 -3.68
C HIS A 18 -14.18 4.12 -4.28
N SER A 19 -14.30 4.51 -5.57
CA SER A 19 -13.36 5.33 -6.37
C SER A 19 -12.00 4.64 -6.60
N PHE A 20 -10.90 5.38 -6.84
CA PHE A 20 -9.62 4.85 -7.27
C PHE A 20 -8.45 5.18 -6.33
N SER A 21 -7.40 4.37 -6.39
CA SER A 21 -6.10 4.71 -5.81
C SER A 21 -4.97 4.24 -6.71
N VAL A 22 -3.86 4.96 -6.65
CA VAL A 22 -2.60 4.55 -7.26
C VAL A 22 -1.67 4.10 -6.16
N PHE A 23 -1.20 2.86 -6.26
CA PHE A 23 -0.22 2.26 -5.35
C PHE A 23 1.14 2.28 -6.02
N PHE A 24 2.15 2.80 -5.33
CA PHE A 24 3.54 2.78 -5.74
C PHE A 24 4.30 1.85 -4.82
N ILE A 25 4.95 0.84 -5.40
CA ILE A 25 5.74 -0.14 -4.67
C ILE A 25 7.15 -0.21 -5.25
N ASN A 26 8.15 -0.41 -4.39
CA ASN A 26 9.52 -0.65 -4.82
C ASN A 26 10.10 -1.91 -4.15
N GLU A 27 11.26 -2.33 -4.62
CA GLU A 27 11.92 -3.55 -4.15
C GLU A 27 12.51 -3.43 -2.73
N ILE A 28 12.58 -2.21 -2.17
CA ILE A 28 13.14 -1.93 -0.85
C ILE A 28 12.09 -1.85 0.28
N GLY A 29 10.83 -2.15 -0.03
CA GLY A 29 9.76 -2.24 0.96
C GLY A 29 8.98 -0.94 1.19
N ASP A 30 9.13 0.06 0.33
CA ASP A 30 8.31 1.27 0.38
C ASP A 30 6.99 1.05 -0.34
N LEU A 31 5.92 1.50 0.30
CA LEU A 31 4.61 1.65 -0.28
C LEU A 31 4.15 3.10 -0.13
N PHE A 32 3.70 3.69 -1.25
CA PHE A 32 2.97 4.97 -1.27
C PHE A 32 1.63 4.77 -1.97
N ILE A 33 0.58 5.39 -1.45
CA ILE A 33 -0.79 5.27 -1.95
C ILE A 33 -1.34 6.67 -2.07
N THR A 34 -1.88 7.02 -3.23
CA THR A 34 -2.59 8.28 -3.44
C THR A 34 -3.96 8.01 -4.04
N GLY A 35 -4.96 8.74 -3.57
CA GLY A 35 -6.35 8.63 -4.00
C GLY A 35 -7.16 9.81 -3.50
N ASP A 36 -8.45 9.86 -3.83
CA ASP A 36 -9.33 10.99 -3.48
C ASP A 36 -9.61 11.13 -1.97
N TRP A 37 -9.21 10.16 -1.15
CA TRP A 37 -9.28 10.21 0.32
C TRP A 37 -8.04 10.79 0.99
N GLY A 38 -6.93 10.92 0.26
CA GLY A 38 -5.64 11.39 0.75
C GLY A 38 -4.51 10.40 0.47
N ASP A 39 -3.34 10.76 0.97
CA ASP A 39 -2.11 10.01 0.74
C ASP A 39 -1.74 9.18 1.96
N TYR A 40 -1.24 7.97 1.70
CA TYR A 40 -0.79 7.03 2.72
C TYR A 40 0.57 6.49 2.33
N SER A 41 1.41 6.21 3.31
CA SER A 41 2.66 5.51 3.05
C SER A 41 3.07 4.66 4.22
N TYR A 42 3.88 3.65 3.94
CA TYR A 42 4.59 2.90 4.95
C TYR A 42 5.82 2.22 4.33
N THR A 43 6.90 2.14 5.11
CA THR A 43 8.10 1.41 4.73
C THR A 43 8.28 0.21 5.65
N TRP A 44 8.20 -1.00 5.09
CA TRP A 44 8.56 -2.22 5.83
C TRP A 44 10.07 -2.43 5.78
N ARG A 45 10.71 -2.57 6.94
CA ARG A 45 12.15 -2.86 7.04
C ARG A 45 12.49 -4.34 6.97
N ARG A 46 11.48 -5.21 7.08
CA ARG A 46 11.64 -6.66 7.03
C ARG A 46 10.39 -7.26 6.37
N TYR A 47 10.55 -7.73 5.15
CA TYR A 47 9.47 -8.29 4.32
C TYR A 47 9.85 -9.62 3.64
N GLY A 48 11.09 -10.09 3.81
CA GLY A 48 11.57 -11.30 3.14
C GLY A 48 12.39 -10.95 1.91
N ASN A 49 12.31 -11.78 0.87
CA ASN A 49 13.11 -11.63 -0.35
C ASN A 49 12.42 -10.75 -1.41
N ASP A 50 11.09 -10.82 -1.51
CA ASP A 50 10.30 -10.09 -2.49
C ASP A 50 9.17 -9.31 -1.78
N PHE A 51 9.08 -8.01 -2.06
CA PHE A 51 8.11 -7.16 -1.42
C PHE A 51 6.69 -7.33 -1.98
N LYS A 52 6.53 -7.66 -3.27
CA LYS A 52 5.22 -7.93 -3.86
C LYS A 52 4.64 -9.21 -3.27
N GLU A 53 5.44 -10.26 -3.18
CA GLU A 53 5.08 -11.51 -2.48
C GLU A 53 4.66 -11.23 -1.03
N PHE A 54 5.45 -10.46 -0.28
CA PHE A 54 5.08 -10.04 1.07
C PHE A 54 3.71 -9.37 1.14
N LEU A 55 3.41 -8.46 0.21
CA LEU A 55 2.12 -7.77 0.15
C LEU A 55 0.97 -8.75 -0.13
N THR A 56 1.15 -9.78 -0.98
CA THR A 56 0.09 -10.77 -1.27
C THR A 56 -0.36 -11.58 -0.05
N GLY A 57 0.55 -11.81 0.91
CA GLY A 57 0.30 -12.52 2.16
C GLY A 57 0.05 -11.61 3.36
N LEU A 58 0.12 -10.28 3.18
CA LEU A 58 -0.05 -9.33 4.26
C LEU A 58 -1.52 -9.29 4.72
N ASN A 59 -1.74 -9.57 6.00
CA ASN A 59 -3.05 -9.42 6.60
C ASN A 59 -3.53 -7.96 6.48
N GLU A 60 -4.76 -7.77 6.06
CA GLU A 60 -5.30 -6.48 5.68
C GLU A 60 -5.58 -5.56 6.88
N GLU A 61 -5.93 -6.13 8.03
CA GLU A 61 -6.07 -5.36 9.28
C GLU A 61 -4.71 -4.84 9.74
N TYR A 62 -3.68 -5.68 9.66
CA TYR A 62 -2.30 -5.28 9.95
C TYR A 62 -1.84 -4.18 9.00
N PHE A 63 -2.08 -4.34 7.70
CA PHE A 63 -1.83 -3.31 6.69
C PHE A 63 -2.48 -1.97 7.06
N CYS A 64 -3.78 -1.97 7.35
CA CYS A 64 -4.53 -0.78 7.75
C CYS A 64 -3.93 -0.12 9.01
N SER A 65 -3.51 -0.93 9.98
CA SER A 65 -2.89 -0.42 11.20
C SER A 65 -1.59 0.35 10.89
N LYS A 66 -0.76 -0.16 9.98
CA LYS A 66 0.54 0.44 9.63
C LYS A 66 0.38 1.77 8.91
N ILE A 67 -0.46 1.81 7.90
CA ILE A 67 -0.73 3.04 7.16
C ILE A 67 -1.43 4.08 8.04
N SER A 68 -2.31 3.65 8.96
CA SER A 68 -2.99 4.56 9.89
C SER A 68 -2.04 5.16 10.91
N ILE A 69 -1.09 4.38 11.43
CA ILE A 69 -0.05 4.88 12.35
C ILE A 69 0.80 5.94 11.64
N ASN A 70 1.24 5.65 10.41
CA ASN A 70 2.09 6.60 9.69
C ASN A 70 1.31 7.87 9.30
N TYR A 71 0.07 7.74 8.85
CA TYR A 71 -0.82 8.88 8.58
C TYR A 71 -1.00 9.75 9.84
N ASN A 72 -1.22 9.14 11.00
CA ASN A 72 -1.35 9.87 12.26
C ASN A 72 -0.05 10.62 12.62
N ASN A 73 1.12 9.99 12.45
CA ASN A 73 2.39 10.66 12.70
C ASN A 73 2.62 11.86 11.76
N GLN A 74 2.13 11.80 10.53
CA GLN A 74 2.26 12.88 9.53
C GLN A 74 1.26 14.03 9.74
N HIS A 75 0.04 13.71 10.18
CA HIS A 75 -1.07 14.66 10.22
C HIS A 75 -1.59 14.98 11.62
N LEU A 76 -1.02 14.36 12.65
CA LEU A 76 -1.43 14.46 14.06
C LEU A 76 -2.93 14.15 14.28
N LYS A 77 -3.49 13.30 13.41
CA LYS A 77 -4.88 12.83 13.48
C LYS A 77 -5.02 11.48 12.80
N SER A 78 -5.95 10.66 13.31
CA SER A 78 -6.31 9.41 12.65
C SER A 78 -7.10 9.65 11.38
N PRO A 79 -6.87 8.85 10.31
CA PRO A 79 -7.74 8.86 9.14
C PRO A 79 -9.13 8.34 9.53
N SER A 80 -10.17 8.83 8.86
CA SER A 80 -11.54 8.38 9.14
C SER A 80 -11.70 6.89 8.81
N LYS A 81 -12.54 6.18 9.59
CA LYS A 81 -12.81 4.74 9.37
C LYS A 81 -13.30 4.43 7.95
N SER A 82 -14.14 5.29 7.37
CA SER A 82 -14.66 5.11 6.01
C SER A 82 -13.53 5.12 4.98
N LYS A 83 -12.60 6.08 5.09
CA LYS A 83 -11.45 6.19 4.18
C LYS A 83 -10.52 4.97 4.30
N LEU A 84 -10.22 4.53 5.52
CA LEU A 84 -9.43 3.31 5.73
C LEU A 84 -10.09 2.08 5.12
N LYS A 85 -11.42 1.97 5.22
CA LYS A 85 -12.18 0.88 4.60
C LYS A 85 -12.04 0.88 3.07
N SER A 86 -12.10 2.04 2.43
CA SER A 86 -11.88 2.16 0.98
C SER A 86 -10.46 1.74 0.58
N VAL A 87 -9.44 2.24 1.29
CA VAL A 87 -8.04 1.86 1.03
C VAL A 87 -7.83 0.35 1.19
N TRP A 88 -8.42 -0.25 2.23
CA TRP A 88 -8.41 -1.69 2.43
C TRP A 88 -9.00 -2.45 1.25
N GLN A 89 -10.22 -2.11 0.82
CA GLN A 89 -10.88 -2.82 -0.27
C GLN A 89 -10.08 -2.74 -1.57
N LEU A 90 -9.43 -1.60 -1.83
CA LEU A 90 -8.54 -1.44 -2.98
C LEU A 90 -7.23 -2.21 -2.82
N PHE A 91 -6.70 -2.32 -1.60
CA PHE A 91 -5.53 -3.14 -1.31
C PHE A 91 -5.82 -4.63 -1.55
N ALA A 92 -7.00 -5.13 -1.18
CA ALA A 92 -7.41 -6.51 -1.46
C ALA A 92 -7.41 -6.81 -2.97
N LEU A 93 -7.91 -5.87 -3.79
CA LEU A 93 -7.85 -5.99 -5.26
C LEU A 93 -6.40 -5.95 -5.79
N LEU A 94 -5.54 -5.11 -5.21
CA LEU A 94 -4.12 -5.11 -5.54
C LEU A 94 -3.49 -6.47 -5.23
N GLN A 95 -3.79 -7.07 -4.07
CA GLN A 95 -3.25 -8.38 -3.71
C GLN A 95 -3.65 -9.47 -4.71
N GLU A 96 -4.89 -9.44 -5.23
CA GLU A 96 -5.32 -10.37 -6.27
C GLU A 96 -4.52 -10.21 -7.57
N GLU A 97 -4.19 -8.98 -7.96
CA GLU A 97 -3.37 -8.73 -9.14
C GLU A 97 -1.92 -9.16 -8.92
N LEU A 98 -1.34 -8.82 -7.76
CA LEU A 98 0.03 -9.21 -7.42
C LEU A 98 0.21 -10.73 -7.39
N ARG A 99 -0.78 -11.51 -6.93
CA ARG A 99 -0.74 -12.98 -6.95
C ARG A 99 -0.55 -13.54 -8.37
N LYS A 100 -1.25 -12.95 -9.34
CA LYS A 100 -1.14 -13.35 -10.76
C LYS A 100 0.27 -13.09 -11.30
N GLU A 101 0.91 -11.99 -10.88
CA GLU A 101 2.29 -11.67 -11.28
C GLU A 101 3.33 -12.57 -10.60
N THR A 102 3.12 -12.92 -9.34
CA THR A 102 4.09 -13.69 -8.54
C THR A 102 3.98 -15.21 -8.77
N ASN A 103 3.10 -15.68 -9.66
CA ASN A 103 2.77 -17.10 -9.86
C ASN A 103 2.31 -17.80 -8.56
N LEU A 104 1.57 -17.07 -7.72
CA LEU A 104 0.97 -17.59 -6.47
C LEU A 104 -0.55 -17.76 -6.61
#